data_AF-A0AAW9BSE6-F1
#
_entry.id   AF-A0AAW9BSE6-F1
#
_cell.length_a   1.000
_cell.length_b   1.000
_cell.length_c   1.000
_cell.angle_alpha   90.00
_cell.angle_beta   90.00
_cell.angle_gamma   90.00
#
_symmetry.space_group_name_H-M   'P 1'
#
loop_
_entity.id
_entity.type
_entity.pdbx_description
1 polymer ?
#
loop_
_entity_poly.entity_id
_entity_poly.type
_entity_poly.pdbx_seq_one_letter_code
_entity_poly.pdbx_strand_id
1 'polypeptide(L)'
;GDLFGQMGLLTNNKVRFPVKAIEDTLLYCIPVEVFQEIYDNFDSFADFVEVENSARLRQTISENKDANDLTTSKVKTLLTGDAPTINRGQTIQQAAQLMAQDNISSLLIVDPDFVRDEDDPQSPVLGIITDRDLCTRVLAEGLSPQDDVSTVMTTEVISLDHNAYI
;
A
#
# COMPACT_ATOMS: atom_id res chain seq x y z
N GLY A 1 1.83 13.70 -10.16
CA GLY A 1 3.12 13.52 -10.83
C GLY A 1 4.13 13.21 -9.76
N ASP A 2 5.15 12.41 -10.07
CA ASP A 2 6.14 11.91 -9.10
C ASP A 2 7.56 12.20 -9.61
N LEU A 3 8.55 12.23 -8.70
CA LEU A 3 9.94 12.57 -8.99
C LEU A 3 10.84 11.33 -8.89
N PHE A 4 11.69 11.10 -9.90
CA PHE A 4 12.70 10.04 -9.86
C PHE A 4 14.03 10.51 -10.47
N GLY A 5 15.14 9.84 -10.10
CA GLY A 5 16.48 10.11 -10.65
C GLY A 5 17.34 11.12 -9.87
N GLN A 6 16.75 11.87 -8.94
CA GLN A 6 17.42 12.85 -8.07
C GLN A 6 18.55 12.23 -7.23
N MET A 7 18.42 10.95 -6.83
CA MET A 7 19.48 10.23 -6.11
C MET A 7 20.78 10.09 -6.92
N GLY A 8 20.67 9.95 -8.25
CA GLY A 8 21.84 9.95 -9.12
C GLY A 8 22.61 11.26 -8.97
N LEU A 9 21.89 12.38 -8.95
CA LEU A 9 22.45 13.72 -8.81
C LEU A 9 23.11 13.93 -7.44
N LEU A 10 22.49 13.43 -6.37
CA LEU A 10 23.03 13.50 -5.00
C LEU A 10 24.19 12.52 -4.74
N THR A 11 24.34 11.48 -5.58
CA THR A 11 25.38 10.44 -5.45
C THR A 11 26.40 10.50 -6.60
N ASN A 12 26.85 11.70 -6.94
CA ASN A 12 27.91 11.94 -7.93
C ASN A 12 27.60 11.36 -9.33
N ASN A 13 26.36 11.56 -9.79
CA ASN A 13 25.80 11.10 -11.08
C ASN A 13 25.86 9.59 -11.32
N LYS A 14 25.95 8.77 -10.26
CA LYS A 14 25.92 7.31 -10.40
C LYS A 14 24.50 6.78 -10.33
N VAL A 15 23.96 6.36 -11.48
CA VAL A 15 22.63 5.72 -11.56
C VAL A 15 22.70 4.32 -10.93
N ARG A 16 22.08 4.15 -9.77
CA ARG A 16 22.00 2.86 -9.06
C ARG A 16 20.71 2.09 -9.32
N PHE A 17 19.65 2.79 -9.72
CA PHE A 17 18.32 2.23 -9.91
C PHE A 17 17.78 2.68 -11.28
N PRO A 18 17.93 1.85 -12.33
CA PRO A 18 17.39 2.18 -13.65
C PRO A 18 15.86 2.10 -13.61
N VAL A 19 15.20 3.02 -14.32
CA VAL A 19 13.75 3.10 -14.41
C VAL A 19 13.32 2.86 -15.86
N LYS A 20 12.21 2.15 -16.04
CA LYS A 20 11.63 1.84 -17.35
C LYS A 20 10.14 2.21 -17.34
N ALA A 21 9.70 2.97 -18.32
CA ALA A 21 8.29 3.23 -18.55
C ALA A 21 7.57 1.94 -18.98
N ILE A 22 6.39 1.69 -18.42
CA ILE A 22 5.55 0.53 -18.74
C ILE A 22 4.41 0.85 -19.72
N GLU A 23 4.15 2.14 -19.94
CA GLU A 23 3.13 2.70 -20.82
C GLU A 23 3.59 4.08 -21.35
N ASP A 24 2.81 4.69 -22.24
CA ASP A 24 3.11 6.00 -22.80
C ASP A 24 3.19 7.07 -21.69
N THR A 25 4.38 7.65 -21.53
CA THR A 25 4.71 8.52 -20.40
C THR A 25 5.25 9.87 -20.89
N LEU A 26 4.74 10.97 -20.32
CA LEU A 26 5.31 12.30 -20.49
C LEU A 26 6.29 12.60 -19.34
N LEU A 27 7.53 12.95 -19.69
CA LEU A 27 8.58 13.28 -18.73
C LEU A 27 8.96 14.75 -18.82
N TYR A 28 9.12 15.38 -17.65
CA TYR A 28 9.70 16.72 -17.53
C TYR A 28 11.09 16.59 -16.91
N CYS A 29 12.12 16.86 -17.72
CA CYS A 29 13.50 16.75 -17.29
C CYS A 29 14.01 18.09 -16.75
N ILE A 30 14.59 18.07 -15.55
CA ILE A 30 15.28 19.22 -14.96
C ILE A 30 16.78 19.06 -15.22
N PRO A 31 17.45 20.03 -15.88
CA PRO A 31 18.90 20.00 -16.04
C PRO A 31 19.63 19.99 -14.70
N VAL A 32 20.80 19.33 -14.65
CA VAL A 32 21.56 19.16 -13.39
C VAL A 32 22.01 20.50 -12.82
N GLU A 33 22.36 21.47 -13.67
CA GLU A 33 22.82 22.80 -13.26
C GLU A 33 21.71 23.56 -12.55
N VAL A 34 20.48 23.47 -13.08
CA VAL A 34 19.29 24.09 -12.49
C VAL A 34 18.91 23.40 -11.18
N PHE A 35 19.01 22.07 -11.13
CA PHE A 35 18.77 21.32 -9.90
C PHE A 35 19.73 21.72 -8.79
N GLN A 36 21.04 21.79 -9.08
CA GLN A 36 22.07 22.17 -8.10
C GLN A 36 21.89 23.61 -7.64
N GLU A 37 21.60 24.54 -8.54
CA GLU A 37 21.31 25.93 -8.18
C GLU A 37 20.13 26.03 -7.20
N ILE A 38 19.02 25.33 -7.45
CA ILE A 38 17.86 25.37 -6.56
C ILE A 38 18.15 24.64 -5.24
N TYR A 39 18.88 23.52 -5.30
CA TYR A 39 19.25 22.73 -4.13
C TYR A 39 20.16 23.50 -3.17
N ASP A 40 21.18 24.19 -3.68
CA ASP A 40 22.13 24.94 -2.85
C ASP A 40 21.54 26.24 -2.27
N ASN A 41 20.51 26.81 -2.91
CA ASN A 41 19.96 28.11 -2.53
C ASN A 41 18.65 28.04 -1.74
N PHE A 42 17.98 26.88 -1.69
CA PHE A 42 16.67 26.74 -1.05
C PHE A 42 16.58 25.48 -0.18
N ASP A 43 16.73 25.66 1.14
CA ASP A 43 16.67 24.59 2.14
C ASP A 43 15.37 23.76 2.06
N SER A 44 14.22 24.40 1.78
CA SER A 44 12.94 23.68 1.65
C SER A 44 12.88 22.74 0.45
N PHE A 45 13.58 23.09 -0.63
CA PHE A 45 13.70 22.24 -1.80
C PHE A 45 14.71 21.11 -1.53
N ALA A 46 15.84 21.42 -0.91
CA ALA A 46 16.84 20.44 -0.48
C ALA A 46 16.20 19.40 0.45
N ASP A 47 15.48 19.84 1.47
CA ASP A 47 14.72 18.97 2.37
C ASP A 47 13.70 18.12 1.59
N PHE A 48 12.92 18.71 0.68
CA PHE A 48 11.94 17.96 -0.11
C PHE A 48 12.59 16.83 -0.93
N VAL A 49 13.66 17.10 -1.66
CA VAL A 49 14.32 16.10 -2.54
C VAL A 49 15.18 15.10 -1.76
N GLU A 50 15.70 15.48 -0.59
CA GLU A 50 16.38 14.58 0.35
C GLU A 50 15.40 13.72 1.14
N VAL A 51 14.25 14.26 1.54
CA VAL A 51 13.26 13.61 2.40
C VAL A 51 12.37 12.67 1.61
N GLU A 52 11.97 12.99 0.38
CA GLU A 52 11.11 12.08 -0.39
C GLU A 52 11.75 10.71 -0.63
N ASN A 53 13.09 10.65 -0.70
CA ASN A 53 13.80 9.38 -0.74
C ASN A 53 14.58 9.04 0.52
N SER A 54 14.81 9.90 1.52
CA SER A 54 15.27 9.38 2.83
C SER A 54 14.11 8.84 3.64
N ALA A 55 12.87 9.25 3.39
CA ALA A 55 11.67 8.56 3.87
C ALA A 55 11.51 7.24 3.14
N ARG A 56 11.50 7.17 1.79
CA ARG A 56 11.41 5.88 1.07
C ARG A 56 12.64 5.00 1.17
N LEU A 57 13.85 5.54 1.19
CA LEU A 57 15.10 4.79 1.34
C LEU A 57 15.42 4.51 2.80
N ARG A 58 15.03 5.30 3.81
CA ARG A 58 15.03 4.77 5.20
C ARG A 58 13.88 3.80 5.41
N GLN A 59 12.76 3.91 4.69
CA GLN A 59 11.72 2.89 4.74
C GLN A 59 12.28 1.60 4.10
N THR A 60 12.84 1.64 2.89
CA THR A 60 13.44 0.49 2.19
C THR A 60 14.84 0.04 2.69
N ILE A 61 15.65 0.90 3.31
CA ILE A 61 16.98 0.56 3.90
C ILE A 61 16.89 0.33 5.40
N SER A 62 15.99 0.94 6.18
CA SER A 62 15.69 0.37 7.51
C SER A 62 15.06 -1.01 7.34
N GLU A 63 14.22 -1.24 6.32
CA GLU A 63 13.79 -2.59 5.90
C GLU A 63 14.95 -3.53 5.51
N ASN A 64 16.16 -3.04 5.18
CA ASN A 64 17.29 -3.87 4.70
C ASN A 64 18.58 -3.82 5.54
N LYS A 65 18.76 -2.87 6.47
CA LYS A 65 19.86 -2.91 7.45
C LYS A 65 19.47 -3.69 8.70
N ASP A 66 18.16 -3.80 8.93
CA ASP A 66 17.57 -4.85 9.75
C ASP A 66 17.41 -6.15 8.94
N ALA A 67 18.08 -6.38 7.79
CA ALA A 67 18.06 -7.71 7.16
C ALA A 67 18.86 -8.77 7.94
N ASN A 68 19.53 -8.36 9.01
CA ASN A 68 20.02 -9.28 10.06
C ASN A 68 19.11 -9.28 11.32
N ASP A 69 18.00 -8.52 11.31
CA ASP A 69 17.03 -8.38 12.41
C ASP A 69 15.54 -8.52 11.98
N LEU A 70 15.27 -8.77 10.69
CA LEU A 70 13.93 -8.97 10.14
C LEU A 70 13.43 -10.35 10.55
N THR A 71 14.34 -11.33 10.57
CA THR A 71 14.11 -12.70 11.05
C THR A 71 13.74 -12.77 12.55
N THR A 72 13.78 -11.64 13.25
CA THR A 72 13.60 -11.52 14.70
C THR A 72 12.50 -10.52 15.08
N SER A 73 11.93 -9.78 14.14
CA SER A 73 10.85 -8.82 14.40
C SER A 73 9.46 -9.43 14.18
N LYS A 74 8.60 -9.34 15.20
CA LYS A 74 7.24 -9.91 15.17
C LYS A 74 6.30 -9.04 14.35
N VAL A 75 5.47 -9.63 13.49
CA VAL A 75 4.44 -8.96 12.65
C VAL A 75 3.60 -7.92 13.41
N LYS A 76 3.35 -8.14 14.71
CA LYS A 76 2.63 -7.19 15.58
C LYS A 76 3.22 -5.76 15.62
N THR A 77 4.51 -5.57 15.32
CA THR A 77 5.13 -4.23 15.35
C THR A 77 4.75 -3.37 14.13
N LEU A 78 4.11 -3.97 13.12
CA LEU A 78 3.62 -3.31 11.91
C LEU A 78 2.12 -2.95 11.98
N LEU A 79 1.42 -3.37 13.04
CA LEU A 79 -0.01 -3.13 13.20
C LEU A 79 -0.25 -1.77 13.88
N THR A 80 -0.75 -0.79 13.13
CA THR A 80 -1.01 0.58 13.62
C THR A 80 -2.43 0.80 14.13
N GLY A 81 -3.31 -0.21 14.09
CA GLY A 81 -4.71 -0.13 14.53
C GLY A 81 -5.51 -1.41 14.19
N ASP A 82 -6.80 -1.39 14.52
CA ASP A 82 -7.71 -2.48 14.15
C ASP A 82 -7.89 -2.54 12.62
N ALA A 83 -7.93 -3.74 12.07
CA ALA A 83 -8.12 -3.91 10.64
C ALA A 83 -9.56 -3.50 10.25
N PRO A 84 -9.75 -2.65 9.23
CA PRO A 84 -11.07 -2.20 8.83
C PRO A 84 -11.85 -3.37 8.20
N THR A 85 -13.08 -3.57 8.65
CA THR A 85 -13.93 -4.72 8.29
C THR A 85 -15.29 -4.29 7.77
N ILE A 86 -15.94 -5.19 7.01
CA ILE A 86 -17.32 -5.05 6.54
C ILE A 86 -18.02 -6.41 6.53
N ASN A 87 -19.32 -6.46 6.81
CA ASN A 87 -20.07 -7.71 6.82
C ASN A 87 -20.35 -8.21 5.40
N ARG A 88 -20.32 -9.53 5.20
CA ARG A 88 -20.53 -10.20 3.89
C ARG A 88 -21.81 -9.82 3.13
N GLY A 89 -22.87 -9.46 3.86
CA GLY A 89 -24.19 -9.10 3.32
C GLY A 89 -24.41 -7.60 3.19
N GLN A 90 -23.39 -6.78 3.43
CA GLN A 90 -23.44 -5.36 3.11
C GLN A 90 -23.19 -5.15 1.62
N THR A 91 -23.68 -4.03 1.10
CA THR A 91 -23.62 -3.76 -0.33
C THR A 91 -22.23 -3.30 -0.75
N ILE A 92 -21.90 -3.50 -2.02
CA ILE A 92 -20.71 -2.95 -2.66
C ILE A 92 -20.63 -1.43 -2.46
N GLN A 93 -21.77 -0.73 -2.54
CA GLN A 93 -21.82 0.71 -2.29
C GLN A 93 -21.42 1.09 -0.86
N GLN A 94 -21.86 0.31 0.14
CA GLN A 94 -21.47 0.54 1.53
C GLN A 94 -19.97 0.32 1.74
N ALA A 95 -19.39 -0.69 1.07
CA ALA A 95 -17.94 -0.90 1.07
C ALA A 95 -17.19 0.31 0.52
N ALA A 96 -17.59 0.83 -0.64
CA ALA A 96 -16.98 2.00 -1.26
C ALA A 96 -17.14 3.27 -0.39
N GLN A 97 -18.30 3.43 0.28
CA GLN A 97 -18.52 4.54 1.20
C GLN A 97 -17.60 4.49 2.42
N LEU A 98 -17.42 3.30 3.00
CA LEU A 98 -16.53 3.11 4.15
C LEU A 98 -15.07 3.39 3.75
N MET A 99 -14.63 2.87 2.60
CA MET A 99 -13.31 3.17 2.04
C MET A 99 -13.06 4.67 1.86
N ALA A 100 -14.04 5.39 1.30
CA ALA A 100 -13.95 6.83 1.09
C ALA A 100 -13.99 7.65 2.39
N GLN A 101 -14.81 7.24 3.37
CA GLN A 101 -14.95 7.93 4.66
C GLN A 101 -13.70 7.79 5.52
N ASP A 102 -13.14 6.58 5.56
CA ASP A 102 -11.99 6.25 6.41
C ASP A 102 -10.65 6.47 5.69
N ASN A 103 -10.68 6.89 4.41
CA ASN A 103 -9.51 7.09 3.56
C ASN A 103 -8.60 5.85 3.48
N ILE A 104 -9.21 4.70 3.24
CA ILE A 104 -8.56 3.38 3.12
C ILE A 104 -8.88 2.76 1.76
N SER A 105 -8.00 1.89 1.26
CA SER A 105 -8.12 1.26 -0.06
C SER A 105 -8.50 -0.23 -0.03
N SER A 106 -8.73 -0.78 1.16
CA SER A 106 -9.05 -2.20 1.36
C SER A 106 -9.90 -2.45 2.60
N LEU A 107 -10.80 -3.43 2.52
CA LEU A 107 -11.63 -3.90 3.62
C LEU A 107 -11.58 -5.42 3.74
N LEU A 108 -11.51 -5.90 4.98
CA LEU A 108 -11.70 -7.32 5.28
C LEU A 108 -13.20 -7.64 5.35
N ILE A 109 -13.63 -8.69 4.64
CA ILE A 109 -15.01 -9.12 4.67
C ILE A 109 -15.17 -10.22 5.69
N VAL A 110 -16.08 -10.02 6.63
CA VAL A 110 -16.30 -10.93 7.76
C VAL A 110 -17.69 -11.55 7.73
N ASP A 111 -17.79 -12.77 8.28
CA ASP A 111 -19.08 -13.40 8.55
C ASP A 111 -19.57 -13.00 9.96
N PRO A 112 -20.68 -12.24 10.08
CA PRO A 112 -21.20 -11.83 11.38
C PRO A 112 -21.77 -13.00 12.19
N ASP A 113 -22.13 -14.10 11.54
CA ASP A 113 -22.69 -15.30 12.19
C ASP A 113 -21.58 -16.29 12.60
N PHE A 114 -20.30 -15.93 12.41
CA PHE A 114 -19.18 -16.77 12.78
C PHE A 114 -19.12 -16.96 14.31
N VAL A 115 -19.40 -18.19 14.73
CA VAL A 115 -19.18 -18.62 16.11
C VAL A 115 -17.77 -19.19 16.19
N ARG A 116 -16.92 -18.56 17.01
CA ARG A 116 -15.62 -19.16 17.35
C ARG A 116 -15.85 -20.47 18.08
N ASP A 117 -15.43 -21.55 17.47
CA ASP A 117 -15.22 -22.81 18.18
C ASP A 117 -13.87 -22.71 18.92
N GLU A 118 -13.81 -23.16 20.17
CA GLU A 118 -12.53 -23.17 20.91
C GLU A 118 -11.55 -24.18 20.31
N ASP A 119 -12.06 -25.17 19.55
CA ASP A 119 -11.29 -26.23 18.92
C ASP A 119 -11.00 -26.00 17.41
N ASP A 120 -11.58 -24.95 16.79
CA ASP A 120 -11.32 -24.58 15.39
C ASP A 120 -10.71 -23.17 15.27
N PRO A 121 -9.45 -23.03 14.82
CA PRO A 121 -8.78 -21.73 14.67
C PRO A 121 -9.29 -20.91 13.46
N GLN A 122 -10.46 -21.24 12.91
CA GLN A 122 -10.99 -20.58 11.72
C GLN A 122 -11.22 -19.08 11.97
N SER A 123 -10.81 -18.27 11.01
CA SER A 123 -10.96 -16.82 11.07
C SER A 123 -12.38 -16.43 10.64
N PRO A 124 -13.02 -15.41 11.26
CA PRO A 124 -14.27 -14.86 10.76
C PRO A 124 -14.11 -14.15 9.40
N VAL A 125 -12.87 -13.95 8.93
CA VAL A 125 -12.55 -13.30 7.65
C VAL A 125 -12.80 -14.27 6.49
N LEU A 126 -13.74 -13.91 5.63
CA LEU A 126 -14.08 -14.64 4.40
C LEU A 126 -13.26 -14.21 3.18
N GLY A 127 -12.73 -12.99 3.21
CA GLY A 127 -11.98 -12.45 2.10
C GLY A 127 -11.58 -10.99 2.29
N ILE A 128 -11.04 -10.41 1.23
CA ILE A 128 -10.66 -9.00 1.14
C ILE A 128 -11.22 -8.37 -0.13
N ILE A 129 -11.57 -7.10 -0.07
CA ILE A 129 -11.92 -6.28 -1.23
C ILE A 129 -11.07 -5.01 -1.24
N THR A 130 -10.67 -4.59 -2.43
CA THR A 130 -9.85 -3.39 -2.66
C THR A 130 -10.50 -2.45 -3.68
N ASP A 131 -10.01 -1.20 -3.75
CA ASP A 131 -10.42 -0.24 -4.81
C ASP A 131 -10.23 -0.82 -6.22
N ARG A 132 -9.20 -1.65 -6.40
CA ARG A 132 -8.93 -2.34 -7.68
C ARG A 132 -10.03 -3.34 -8.00
N ASP A 133 -10.54 -4.08 -7.01
CA ASP A 133 -11.66 -5.00 -7.19
C ASP A 133 -12.94 -4.22 -7.53
N LEU A 134 -13.20 -3.09 -6.87
CA LEU A 134 -14.31 -2.20 -7.24
C LEU A 134 -14.22 -1.75 -8.71
N CYS A 135 -13.02 -1.36 -9.17
CA CYS A 135 -12.84 -0.96 -10.56
C CYS A 135 -12.99 -2.11 -11.55
N THR A 136 -12.30 -3.23 -11.30
CA THR A 136 -12.13 -4.32 -12.28
C THR A 136 -13.24 -5.35 -12.24
N ARG A 137 -13.84 -5.61 -11.08
CA ARG A 137 -14.87 -6.63 -10.90
C ARG A 137 -16.26 -6.04 -10.76
N VAL A 138 -16.43 -4.78 -10.37
CA VAL A 138 -17.76 -4.15 -10.26
C VAL A 138 -18.03 -3.23 -11.45
N LEU A 139 -17.22 -2.17 -11.59
CA LEU A 139 -17.46 -1.13 -12.58
C LEU A 139 -17.24 -1.63 -14.02
N ALA A 140 -16.15 -2.36 -14.26
CA ALA A 140 -15.85 -2.89 -15.59
C ALA A 140 -16.86 -3.95 -16.07
N GLU A 141 -17.38 -4.76 -15.15
CA GLU A 141 -18.33 -5.84 -15.44
C GLU A 141 -19.80 -5.39 -15.34
N GLY A 142 -20.06 -4.17 -14.85
CA GLY A 142 -21.40 -3.60 -14.75
C GLY A 142 -22.29 -4.21 -13.67
N LEU A 143 -21.71 -4.70 -12.56
CA LEU A 143 -22.48 -5.19 -11.41
C LEU A 143 -23.24 -4.06 -10.70
N SER A 144 -24.32 -4.43 -10.03
CA SER A 144 -25.12 -3.47 -9.29
C SER A 144 -24.39 -3.07 -8.01
N PRO A 145 -24.29 -1.77 -7.68
CA PRO A 145 -23.76 -1.34 -6.38
C PRO A 145 -24.57 -1.84 -5.17
N GLN A 146 -25.77 -2.36 -5.40
CA GLN A 146 -26.63 -2.95 -4.37
C GLN A 146 -26.37 -4.45 -4.15
N ASP A 147 -25.54 -5.10 -4.99
CA ASP A 147 -25.17 -6.48 -4.78
C ASP A 147 -24.30 -6.63 -3.53
N ASP A 148 -24.30 -7.83 -2.94
CA ASP A 148 -23.53 -8.14 -1.75
C ASP A 148 -22.03 -8.06 -2.03
N VAL A 149 -21.28 -7.42 -1.13
CA VAL A 149 -19.83 -7.24 -1.24
C VAL A 149 -19.08 -8.58 -1.32
N SER A 150 -19.64 -9.64 -0.73
CA SER A 150 -19.07 -10.99 -0.77
C SER A 150 -19.02 -11.61 -2.18
N THR A 151 -19.78 -11.09 -3.15
CA THR A 151 -19.76 -11.57 -4.54
C THR A 151 -18.53 -11.12 -5.32
N VAL A 152 -17.87 -10.04 -4.87
CA VAL A 152 -16.76 -9.38 -5.57
C VAL A 152 -15.46 -9.38 -4.77
N MET A 153 -15.39 -10.19 -3.72
CA MET A 153 -14.20 -10.32 -2.87
C MET A 153 -13.19 -11.33 -3.39
N THR A 154 -11.95 -11.20 -2.93
CA THR A 154 -10.91 -12.22 -3.04
C THR A 154 -10.97 -13.14 -1.82
N THR A 155 -11.22 -14.43 -2.05
CA THR A 155 -11.40 -15.44 -0.98
C THR A 155 -10.11 -16.15 -0.58
N GLU A 156 -9.11 -16.20 -1.48
CA GLU A 156 -7.81 -16.82 -1.22
C GLU A 156 -6.88 -15.84 -0.49
N VAL A 157 -7.20 -15.55 0.77
CA VAL A 157 -6.37 -14.69 1.61
C VAL A 157 -5.24 -15.50 2.25
N ILE A 158 -4.01 -15.00 2.15
CA ILE A 158 -2.86 -15.56 2.87
C ILE A 158 -2.80 -14.86 4.22
N SER A 159 -3.06 -15.61 5.31
CA SER A 159 -2.94 -15.12 6.68
C SER A 159 -1.60 -15.50 7.30
N LEU A 160 -0.98 -14.57 8.02
CA LEU A 160 0.24 -14.80 8.78
C LEU A 160 -0.03 -14.56 10.26
N ASP A 161 0.44 -15.46 11.14
CA ASP A 161 0.29 -15.25 12.58
C ASP A 161 1.06 -14.01 13.03
N HIS A 162 0.48 -13.26 13.97
CA HIS A 162 1.09 -12.07 14.55
C HIS A 162 2.43 -12.32 15.28
N ASN A 163 2.75 -13.57 15.62
CA ASN A 163 4.06 -14.00 16.14
C ASN A 163 4.98 -14.63 15.09
N ALA A 164 4.53 -14.75 13.83
CA ALA A 164 5.44 -15.12 12.77
C ALA A 164 6.54 -14.07 12.64
N TYR A 165 7.71 -14.54 12.25
CA TYR A 165 8.87 -13.72 11.96
C TYR A 165 8.99 -13.56 10.44
N ILE A 166 9.47 -12.40 9.98
CA ILE A 166 9.58 -12.06 8.55
C ILE A 166 11.00 -12.33 8.06
#